data_AF-A0A7S2UAG2-F1
#
_entry.id   AF-A0A7S2UAG2-F1
#
_cell.length_a   1.000
_cell.length_b   1.000
_cell.length_c   1.000
_cell.angle_alpha   90.00
_cell.angle_beta   90.00
_cell.angle_gamma   90.00
#
_symmetry.space_group_name_H-M   'P 1'
#
loop_
_entity.id
_entity.type
_entity.pdbx_description
1 polymer ?
#
loop_
_entity_poly.entity_id
_entity_poly.type
_entity_poly.pdbx_seq_one_letter_code
_entity_poly.pdbx_strand_id
1 'polypeptide(L)'
;TSPHSNSNSNSNSNINSNSYSNSTMIRPGDHLGNAGGLPDIRLPSSLDSMSSLLGYNHIKGDWSQHNHYNDTRKNDDHNSGVEQPEETTIHRYNVAVVFGKRLKHDLVTIEYAARIRTLVQLMAQNPDFRPSLISFCGGKSPGNVVSSATAGYIYFRHLLASQSIDLDESSTLFYCDDTSTTERDAMDHITQHVYHHCLPQWQTATHT
;
A
#
# COMPACT_ATOMS: atom_id res chain seq x y z
N THR A 1 -11.39 -63.33 18.97
CA THR A 1 -12.31 -62.99 20.07
C THR A 1 -11.71 -61.87 20.91
N SER A 2 -12.14 -60.63 20.63
CA SER A 2 -12.13 -59.40 21.48
C SER A 2 -10.85 -58.88 22.16
N PRO A 3 -10.74 -57.58 22.52
CA PRO A 3 -11.40 -56.37 21.99
C PRO A 3 -10.45 -55.17 21.71
N HIS A 4 -11.05 -54.12 21.14
CA HIS A 4 -10.52 -52.79 20.80
C HIS A 4 -10.05 -51.93 21.99
N SER A 5 -9.22 -50.92 21.70
CA SER A 5 -9.27 -49.61 22.38
C SER A 5 -8.85 -48.51 21.41
N ASN A 6 -9.83 -47.68 21.03
CA ASN A 6 -9.73 -46.53 20.15
C ASN A 6 -9.79 -45.27 21.04
N SER A 7 -8.79 -44.40 20.96
CA SER A 7 -8.73 -43.17 21.77
C SER A 7 -8.64 -41.96 20.85
N ASN A 8 -9.80 -41.40 20.54
CA ASN A 8 -9.99 -40.17 19.79
C ASN A 8 -10.01 -39.00 20.80
N SER A 9 -9.01 -38.11 20.76
CA SER A 9 -8.95 -36.93 21.62
C SER A 9 -9.25 -35.69 20.79
N ASN A 10 -10.52 -35.28 20.81
CA ASN A 10 -11.01 -34.08 20.16
C ASN A 10 -10.94 -32.92 21.17
N SER A 11 -9.94 -32.04 21.05
CA SER A 11 -9.81 -30.85 21.89
C SER A 11 -10.20 -29.60 21.10
N ASN A 12 -11.47 -29.25 21.23
CA ASN A 12 -12.07 -28.05 20.69
C ASN A 12 -12.04 -26.98 21.81
N SER A 13 -11.16 -25.98 21.72
CA SER A 13 -11.15 -24.83 22.63
C SER A 13 -11.31 -23.56 21.81
N ASN A 14 -12.57 -23.10 21.76
CA ASN A 14 -12.99 -21.84 21.20
C ASN A 14 -13.42 -20.95 22.37
N ILE A 15 -12.57 -20.03 22.84
CA ILE A 15 -13.00 -18.86 23.61
C ILE A 15 -12.25 -17.64 23.12
N ASN A 16 -13.04 -16.78 22.50
CA ASN A 16 -12.76 -15.47 21.95
C ASN A 16 -13.03 -14.43 23.06
N SER A 17 -12.04 -13.59 23.39
CA SER A 17 -12.26 -12.36 24.15
C SER A 17 -11.08 -11.41 24.01
N ASN A 18 -10.99 -10.74 22.85
CA ASN A 18 -10.20 -9.53 22.72
C ASN A 18 -11.03 -8.32 23.18
N SER A 19 -10.75 -7.90 24.41
CA SER A 19 -11.22 -6.65 25.00
C SER A 19 -10.47 -5.48 24.36
N TYR A 20 -11.15 -4.70 23.51
CA TYR A 20 -10.61 -3.42 23.03
C TYR A 20 -10.94 -2.32 24.03
N SER A 21 -9.93 -1.89 24.77
CA SER A 21 -10.00 -0.71 25.63
C SER A 21 -9.90 0.55 24.77
N ASN A 22 -11.01 1.29 24.64
CA ASN A 22 -11.02 2.64 24.08
C ASN A 22 -10.46 3.62 25.12
N SER A 23 -9.28 4.19 24.85
CA SER A 23 -8.78 5.36 25.56
C SER A 23 -8.65 6.53 24.59
N THR A 24 -9.66 7.39 24.59
CA THR A 24 -9.62 8.71 24.00
C THR A 24 -9.07 9.67 25.06
N MET A 25 -7.80 10.10 24.93
CA MET A 25 -7.31 11.29 25.62
C MET A 25 -7.00 12.36 24.57
N ILE A 26 -7.86 13.37 24.52
CA ILE A 26 -7.60 14.65 23.86
C ILE A 26 -6.83 15.52 24.87
N ARG A 27 -5.68 16.06 24.47
CA ARG A 27 -5.09 17.25 25.10
C ARG A 27 -4.71 18.28 24.03
N PRO A 28 -4.99 19.58 24.27
CA PRO A 28 -4.65 20.67 23.37
C PRO A 28 -3.32 21.35 23.73
N GLY A 29 -2.67 21.94 22.72
CA GLY A 29 -1.64 22.99 22.83
C GLY A 29 -0.20 22.48 22.98
N ASP A 30 0.67 22.70 21.98
CA ASP A 30 1.41 23.96 21.82
C ASP A 30 2.33 23.91 20.59
N HIS A 31 2.46 25.06 19.94
CA HIS A 31 3.31 25.33 18.78
C HIS A 31 4.81 25.28 19.13
N LEU A 32 5.63 24.70 18.25
CA LEU A 32 7.01 25.13 18.01
C LEU A 32 7.59 24.45 16.76
N GLY A 33 8.28 25.25 15.92
CA GLY A 33 9.52 24.81 15.26
C GLY A 33 9.41 24.15 13.90
N ASN A 34 9.41 24.99 12.87
CA ASN A 34 9.73 24.68 11.47
C ASN A 34 11.07 23.92 11.32
N ALA A 35 11.02 22.69 10.83
CA ALA A 35 12.16 22.01 10.18
C ALA A 35 11.61 20.92 9.24
N GLY A 36 11.76 21.13 7.92
CA GLY A 36 11.63 20.11 6.87
C GLY A 36 10.39 19.21 6.98
N GLY A 37 9.21 19.76 6.72
CA GLY A 37 7.96 18.98 6.73
C GLY A 37 8.00 17.84 5.71
N LEU A 38 8.16 16.61 6.20
CA LEU A 38 7.79 15.41 5.45
C LEU A 38 6.32 15.56 5.01
N PRO A 39 5.95 15.11 3.79
CA PRO A 39 4.56 15.17 3.35
C PRO A 39 3.65 14.44 4.36
N ASP A 40 2.57 15.10 4.79
CA ASP A 40 1.57 14.59 5.72
C ASP A 40 0.81 13.41 5.07
N ILE A 41 1.29 12.18 5.31
CA ILE A 41 0.63 10.95 4.88
C ILE A 41 -0.51 10.65 5.86
N ARG A 42 -1.72 11.13 5.55
CA ARG A 42 -2.91 10.88 6.37
C ARG A 42 -3.44 9.46 6.16
N LEU A 43 -3.23 8.60 7.16
CA LEU A 43 -3.83 7.26 7.25
C LEU A 43 -5.21 7.35 7.93
N PRO A 44 -6.31 6.93 7.28
CA PRO A 44 -7.63 6.90 7.91
C PRO A 44 -7.73 5.79 8.96
N SER A 45 -8.38 6.10 10.09
CA SER A 45 -8.39 5.30 11.33
C SER A 45 -9.51 4.25 11.45
N SER A 46 -10.19 3.86 10.37
CA SER A 46 -11.20 2.78 10.40
C SER A 46 -10.74 1.55 9.62
N LEU A 47 -10.11 0.61 10.33
CA LEU A 47 -9.60 -0.67 9.86
C LEU A 47 -10.70 -1.73 9.72
N ASP A 48 -11.67 -1.52 8.81
CA ASP A 48 -12.49 -2.62 8.32
C ASP A 48 -11.77 -3.32 7.15
N SER A 49 -11.47 -4.61 7.34
CA SER A 49 -10.42 -5.40 6.64
C SER A 49 -10.61 -5.61 5.12
N MET A 50 -11.64 -5.01 4.52
CA MET A 50 -11.84 -4.97 3.06
C MET A 50 -11.71 -3.57 2.46
N SER A 51 -11.92 -2.52 3.25
CA SER A 51 -11.73 -1.12 2.84
C SER A 51 -10.25 -0.76 2.75
N SER A 52 -9.41 -1.40 3.58
CA SER A 52 -7.94 -1.18 3.60
C SER A 52 -7.22 -1.72 2.35
N LEU A 53 -7.88 -2.60 1.61
CA LEU A 53 -7.37 -3.24 0.39
C LEU A 53 -7.28 -2.28 -0.80
N LEU A 54 -8.08 -1.22 -0.73
CA LEU A 54 -7.99 -0.09 -1.60
C LEU A 54 -7.87 1.13 -0.70
N GLY A 55 -6.68 1.73 -0.66
CA GLY A 55 -6.61 3.18 -0.55
C GLY A 55 -7.35 3.92 -1.69
N TYR A 56 -8.35 3.30 -2.36
CA TYR A 56 -9.52 4.02 -2.85
C TYR A 56 -10.26 4.57 -1.63
N ASN A 57 -9.74 5.68 -1.14
CA ASN A 57 -10.63 6.79 -0.91
C ASN A 57 -11.50 6.91 -2.16
N HIS A 58 -12.74 6.43 -2.10
CA HIS A 58 -13.80 6.97 -2.94
C HIS A 58 -14.06 8.39 -2.44
N ILE A 59 -13.05 9.26 -2.51
CA ILE A 59 -13.30 10.69 -2.64
C ILE A 59 -14.06 10.74 -3.95
N LYS A 60 -15.33 11.12 -3.83
CA LYS A 60 -16.23 11.32 -4.96
C LYS A 60 -15.69 12.52 -5.74
N GLY A 61 -14.68 12.24 -6.54
CA GLY A 61 -13.87 13.17 -7.30
C GLY A 61 -13.09 12.31 -8.28
N ASP A 62 -13.27 12.57 -9.55
CA ASP A 62 -12.46 11.95 -10.60
C ASP A 62 -10.98 12.17 -10.24
N TRP A 63 -10.10 11.17 -10.33
CA TRP A 63 -8.68 11.36 -9.99
C TRP A 63 -8.07 12.51 -10.80
N SER A 64 -8.62 12.76 -11.98
CA SER A 64 -8.35 13.90 -12.86
C SER A 64 -8.74 15.26 -12.25
N GLN A 65 -9.71 15.34 -11.33
CA GLN A 65 -10.22 16.59 -10.77
C GLN A 65 -9.38 17.14 -9.61
N HIS A 66 -8.65 16.28 -8.89
CA HIS A 66 -7.59 16.76 -7.97
C HIS A 66 -6.36 17.30 -8.71
N ASN A 67 -6.34 17.26 -10.05
CA ASN A 67 -5.29 17.86 -10.88
C ASN A 67 -5.45 19.38 -11.04
N HIS A 68 -6.56 19.97 -10.61
CA HIS A 68 -6.90 21.37 -10.93
C HIS A 68 -7.10 22.30 -9.74
N TYR A 69 -6.92 21.83 -8.50
CA TYR A 69 -7.32 22.63 -7.33
C TYR A 69 -6.36 23.79 -6.97
N ASN A 70 -5.17 23.89 -7.58
CA ASN A 70 -4.22 24.94 -7.24
C ASN A 70 -4.19 26.15 -8.18
N ASP A 71 -4.95 26.17 -9.27
CA ASP A 71 -4.78 27.20 -10.32
C ASP A 71 -5.86 28.31 -10.35
N THR A 72 -6.75 28.37 -9.36
CA THR A 72 -7.83 29.39 -9.34
C THR A 72 -7.87 30.19 -8.05
N ARG A 73 -6.74 30.76 -7.64
CA ARG A 73 -6.77 32.03 -6.90
C ARG A 73 -6.75 33.18 -7.90
N LYS A 74 -7.96 33.60 -8.29
CA LYS A 74 -8.21 34.89 -8.93
C LYS A 74 -7.59 35.98 -8.07
N ASN A 75 -6.45 36.51 -8.51
CA ASN A 75 -6.03 37.85 -8.15
C ASN A 75 -6.69 38.78 -9.16
N ASP A 76 -7.86 39.29 -8.78
CA ASP A 76 -8.34 40.56 -9.28
C ASP A 76 -7.42 41.63 -8.68
N ASP A 77 -6.49 42.17 -9.48
CA ASP A 77 -6.30 43.61 -9.67
C ASP A 77 -4.99 43.92 -10.41
N HIS A 78 -5.13 44.87 -11.33
CA HIS A 78 -4.18 45.40 -12.31
C HIS A 78 -2.70 45.44 -11.89
N ASN A 79 -1.84 44.72 -12.63
CA ASN A 79 -0.54 45.27 -13.05
C ASN A 79 0.03 44.57 -14.29
N SER A 80 0.43 45.39 -15.25
CA SER A 80 0.99 45.05 -16.56
C SER A 80 2.50 44.77 -16.47
N GLY A 81 2.91 43.58 -16.90
CA GLY A 81 4.32 43.17 -17.03
C GLY A 81 4.50 41.69 -16.70
N VAL A 82 3.79 40.82 -17.43
CA VAL A 82 3.65 39.40 -17.09
C VAL A 82 4.86 38.62 -17.63
N GLU A 83 5.88 38.43 -16.79
CA GLU A 83 6.78 37.28 -16.92
C GLU A 83 5.91 36.02 -16.76
N GLN A 84 5.86 35.17 -17.78
CA GLN A 84 5.11 33.92 -17.72
C GLN A 84 5.66 33.08 -16.55
N PRO A 85 4.84 32.73 -15.54
CA PRO A 85 5.29 31.85 -14.49
C PRO A 85 5.67 30.51 -15.13
N GLU A 86 6.93 30.10 -14.97
CA GLU A 86 7.37 28.78 -15.40
C GLU A 86 6.43 27.73 -14.78
N GLU A 87 5.77 26.97 -15.65
CA GLU A 87 4.81 25.95 -15.27
C GLU A 87 5.54 24.83 -14.52
N THR A 88 5.51 24.90 -13.19
CA THR A 88 6.11 23.90 -12.33
C THR A 88 5.32 22.59 -12.47
N THR A 89 5.83 21.70 -13.33
CA THR A 89 5.23 20.39 -13.53
C THR A 89 5.37 19.56 -12.24
N ILE A 90 4.27 19.36 -11.53
CA ILE A 90 4.26 18.52 -10.33
C ILE A 90 4.27 17.05 -10.76
N HIS A 91 5.43 16.40 -10.63
CA HIS A 91 5.54 14.96 -10.84
C HIS A 91 4.82 14.18 -9.74
N ARG A 92 3.98 13.23 -10.14
CA ARG A 92 3.23 12.37 -9.23
C ARG A 92 3.64 10.92 -9.40
N TYR A 93 3.88 10.26 -8.27
CA TYR A 93 4.30 8.86 -8.22
C TYR A 93 3.25 8.04 -7.48
N ASN A 94 2.82 6.95 -8.11
CA ASN A 94 1.79 6.07 -7.54
C ASN A 94 2.48 4.90 -6.82
N VAL A 95 2.12 4.66 -5.57
CA VAL A 95 2.62 3.52 -4.79
C VAL A 95 1.48 2.54 -4.53
N ALA A 96 1.60 1.31 -5.01
CA ALA A 96 0.69 0.23 -4.72
C ALA A 96 1.22 -0.61 -3.56
N VAL A 97 0.43 -0.78 -2.50
CA VAL A 97 0.80 -1.57 -1.33
C VAL A 97 -0.12 -2.78 -1.21
N VAL A 98 0.48 -3.97 -1.13
CA VAL A 98 -0.23 -5.24 -0.99
C VAL A 98 0.11 -5.88 0.35
N PHE A 99 -0.76 -5.67 1.34
CA PHE A 99 -0.64 -6.33 2.64
C PHE A 99 -0.94 -7.82 2.53
N GLY A 100 0.05 -8.62 2.94
CA GLY A 100 -0.01 -10.06 2.99
C GLY A 100 -1.08 -10.60 3.93
N LYS A 101 -1.48 -11.84 3.66
CA LYS A 101 -2.21 -12.69 4.63
C LYS A 101 -1.35 -13.89 4.97
N ARG A 102 -1.62 -14.50 6.11
CA ARG A 102 -0.94 -15.73 6.55
C ARG A 102 -1.05 -16.80 5.47
N LEU A 103 0.10 -17.31 5.03
CA LEU A 103 0.17 -18.45 4.12
C LEU A 103 -0.24 -19.73 4.85
N LYS A 104 -0.74 -20.70 4.08
CA LYS A 104 -1.02 -22.07 4.55
C LYS A 104 -0.09 -23.03 3.83
N HIS A 105 0.92 -23.56 4.54
CA HIS A 105 1.89 -24.50 3.97
C HIS A 105 2.61 -23.92 2.75
N ASP A 106 3.13 -22.69 2.88
CA ASP A 106 3.77 -21.91 1.80
C ASP A 106 2.85 -21.55 0.62
N LEU A 107 1.54 -21.78 0.74
CA LEU A 107 0.56 -21.43 -0.30
C LEU A 107 -0.15 -20.11 -0.01
N VAL A 108 -0.30 -19.31 -1.06
CA VAL A 108 -1.13 -18.10 -1.10
C VAL A 108 -2.59 -18.49 -0.87
N THR A 109 -3.24 -17.86 0.11
CA THR A 109 -4.67 -18.09 0.39
C THR A 109 -5.56 -17.42 -0.66
N ILE A 110 -6.82 -17.85 -0.75
CA ILE A 110 -7.81 -17.25 -1.67
C ILE A 110 -7.95 -15.75 -1.43
N GLU A 111 -7.98 -15.33 -0.16
CA GLU A 111 -8.08 -13.92 0.22
C GLU A 111 -6.87 -13.12 -0.29
N TYR A 112 -5.66 -13.65 -0.11
CA TYR A 112 -4.46 -12.97 -0.56
C TYR A 112 -4.37 -12.92 -2.10
N ALA A 113 -4.70 -14.04 -2.76
CA ALA A 113 -4.79 -14.11 -4.21
C ALA A 113 -5.81 -13.10 -4.77
N ALA A 114 -6.95 -12.91 -4.09
CA ALA A 114 -7.95 -11.91 -4.49
C ALA A 114 -7.38 -10.49 -4.45
N ARG A 115 -6.59 -10.14 -3.42
CA ARG A 115 -5.89 -8.83 -3.33
C ARG A 115 -5.02 -8.58 -4.55
N ILE A 116 -4.20 -9.57 -4.87
CA ILE A 116 -3.24 -9.50 -5.98
C ILE A 116 -3.96 -9.44 -7.33
N ARG A 117 -5.06 -10.19 -7.49
CA ARG A 117 -5.91 -10.11 -8.70
C ARG A 117 -6.52 -8.73 -8.89
N THR A 118 -7.02 -8.10 -7.83
CA THR A 118 -7.55 -6.73 -7.92
C THR A 118 -6.50 -5.75 -8.41
N LEU A 119 -5.26 -5.83 -7.89
CA LEU A 119 -4.16 -4.99 -8.36
C LEU A 119 -3.89 -5.20 -9.85
N VAL A 120 -3.74 -6.45 -10.29
CA VAL A 120 -3.50 -6.79 -11.70
C VAL A 120 -4.64 -6.31 -12.59
N GLN A 121 -5.89 -6.49 -12.14
CA GLN A 121 -7.07 -6.03 -12.86
C GLN A 121 -7.09 -4.50 -13.02
N LEU A 122 -6.73 -3.76 -11.97
CA LEU A 122 -6.63 -2.29 -12.03
C LEU A 122 -5.58 -1.84 -13.04
N MET A 123 -4.41 -2.49 -13.07
CA MET A 123 -3.36 -2.21 -14.04
C MET A 123 -3.78 -2.52 -15.49
N ALA A 124 -4.55 -3.58 -15.67
CA ALA A 124 -5.06 -3.98 -16.99
C ALA A 124 -6.18 -3.07 -17.51
N GLN A 125 -7.11 -2.68 -16.63
CA GLN A 125 -8.33 -1.97 -17.01
C GLN A 125 -8.16 -0.45 -17.05
N ASN A 126 -7.20 0.09 -16.29
CA ASN A 126 -6.95 1.53 -16.22
C ASN A 126 -5.54 1.84 -16.74
N PRO A 127 -5.40 2.33 -17.98
CA PRO A 127 -4.10 2.70 -18.54
C PRO A 127 -3.35 3.75 -17.71
N ASP A 128 -4.09 4.65 -17.05
CA ASP A 128 -3.54 5.71 -16.19
C ASP A 128 -3.04 5.17 -14.84
N PHE A 129 -3.43 3.94 -14.48
CA PHE A 129 -2.95 3.29 -13.27
C PHE A 129 -1.63 2.56 -13.57
N ARG A 130 -0.53 3.30 -13.41
CA ARG A 130 0.85 2.80 -13.53
C ARG A 130 1.60 3.07 -12.22
N PRO A 131 1.67 2.08 -11.31
CA PRO A 131 2.45 2.21 -10.09
C PRO A 131 3.93 2.42 -10.40
N SER A 132 4.52 3.45 -9.80
CA SER A 132 5.97 3.68 -9.79
C SER A 132 6.67 2.76 -8.79
N LEU A 133 5.94 2.26 -7.79
CA LEU A 133 6.39 1.27 -6.82
C LEU A 133 5.25 0.29 -6.51
N ILE A 134 5.56 -1.01 -6.49
CA ILE A 134 4.69 -2.05 -5.97
C ILE A 134 5.36 -2.72 -4.76
N SER A 135 4.75 -2.55 -3.60
CA SER A 135 5.25 -3.08 -2.32
C SER A 135 4.43 -4.28 -1.87
N PHE A 136 5.07 -5.43 -1.67
CA PHE A 136 4.47 -6.60 -1.05
C PHE A 136 4.92 -6.68 0.41
N CYS A 137 3.98 -6.78 1.34
CA CYS A 137 4.28 -6.75 2.77
C CYS A 137 3.84 -8.03 3.47
N GLY A 138 4.60 -8.45 4.46
CA GLY A 138 4.21 -9.51 5.38
C GLY A 138 5.30 -10.55 5.50
N GLY A 139 5.78 -10.72 6.73
CA GLY A 139 6.86 -11.63 7.02
C GLY A 139 6.50 -13.10 7.03
N LYS A 140 7.42 -13.88 7.59
CA LYS A 140 7.35 -15.34 7.67
C LYS A 140 6.51 -15.77 8.87
N SER A 141 5.41 -16.48 8.61
CA SER A 141 4.59 -17.10 9.67
C SER A 141 5.17 -18.45 10.10
N PRO A 142 4.95 -18.89 11.36
CA PRO A 142 5.41 -20.19 11.83
C PRO A 142 4.94 -21.34 10.92
N GLY A 143 5.86 -22.26 10.60
CA GLY A 143 5.59 -23.42 9.76
C GLY A 143 5.69 -23.17 8.24
N ASN A 144 5.79 -21.92 7.80
CA ASN A 144 6.10 -21.58 6.42
C ASN A 144 7.62 -21.41 6.26
N VAL A 145 8.15 -21.74 5.09
CA VAL A 145 9.53 -21.49 4.66
C VAL A 145 9.65 -20.11 4.00
N VAL A 146 8.60 -19.64 3.33
CA VAL A 146 8.59 -18.35 2.62
C VAL A 146 7.80 -17.28 3.39
N SER A 147 8.16 -16.01 3.19
CA SER A 147 7.39 -14.88 3.70
C SER A 147 6.13 -14.66 2.87
N SER A 148 5.14 -13.99 3.45
CA SER A 148 3.92 -13.63 2.72
C SER A 148 4.25 -12.68 1.57
N ALA A 149 5.12 -11.70 1.80
CA ALA A 149 5.60 -10.75 0.78
C ALA A 149 6.21 -11.47 -0.43
N THR A 150 7.15 -12.38 -0.21
CA THR A 150 7.81 -13.14 -1.28
C THR A 150 6.82 -14.01 -2.05
N ALA A 151 5.94 -14.73 -1.34
CA ALA A 151 4.91 -15.56 -1.98
C ALA A 151 3.94 -14.72 -2.83
N GLY A 152 3.55 -13.55 -2.33
CA GLY A 152 2.69 -12.61 -3.04
C GLY A 152 3.33 -12.06 -4.31
N TYR A 153 4.60 -11.65 -4.24
CA TYR A 153 5.36 -11.20 -5.41
C TYR A 153 5.46 -12.29 -6.48
N ILE A 154 5.83 -13.52 -6.10
CA ILE A 154 5.92 -14.66 -7.03
C ILE A 154 4.57 -14.90 -7.70
N TYR A 155 3.48 -14.95 -6.92
CA TYR A 155 2.13 -15.14 -7.45
C TYR A 155 1.70 -14.00 -8.39
N PHE A 156 2.01 -12.75 -8.04
CA PHE A 156 1.76 -11.58 -8.89
C PHE A 156 2.45 -11.69 -10.25
N ARG A 157 3.75 -12.05 -10.28
CA ARG A 157 4.52 -12.21 -11.52
C ARG A 157 3.93 -13.30 -12.41
N HIS A 158 3.56 -14.44 -11.84
CA HIS A 158 2.85 -15.50 -12.59
C HIS A 158 1.51 -15.00 -13.14
N LEU A 159 0.77 -14.22 -12.36
CA LEU A 159 -0.52 -13.70 -12.78
C LEU A 159 -0.40 -12.72 -13.96
N LEU A 160 0.56 -11.79 -13.91
CA LEU A 160 0.85 -10.88 -15.04
C LEU A 160 1.20 -11.66 -16.31
N ALA A 161 2.11 -12.62 -16.21
CA ALA A 161 2.51 -13.47 -17.33
C ALA A 161 1.33 -14.24 -17.92
N SER A 162 0.48 -14.83 -17.08
CA SER A 162 -0.69 -15.59 -17.52
C SER A 162 -1.73 -14.73 -18.26
N GLN A 163 -1.76 -13.42 -17.99
CA GLN A 163 -2.70 -12.47 -18.59
C GLN A 163 -2.07 -11.66 -19.74
N SER A 164 -0.81 -11.94 -20.10
CA SER A 164 -0.05 -11.15 -21.09
C SER A 164 -0.05 -9.65 -20.77
N ILE A 165 -0.04 -9.30 -19.49
CA ILE A 165 0.07 -7.91 -19.05
C ILE A 165 1.54 -7.57 -19.02
N ASP A 166 1.94 -6.70 -19.92
CA ASP A 166 3.30 -6.16 -19.94
C ASP A 166 3.46 -5.13 -18.84
N LEU A 167 4.61 -5.22 -18.16
CA LEU A 167 4.95 -4.40 -17.02
C LEU A 167 6.29 -3.75 -17.33
N ASP A 168 6.30 -2.43 -17.39
CA ASP A 168 7.51 -1.69 -17.63
C ASP A 168 8.40 -1.72 -16.38
N GLU A 169 9.31 -2.70 -16.32
CA GLU A 169 10.27 -2.85 -15.23
C GLU A 169 11.29 -1.71 -15.17
N SER A 170 11.39 -0.88 -16.21
CA SER A 170 12.26 0.31 -16.18
C SER A 170 11.64 1.46 -15.39
N SER A 171 10.31 1.51 -15.28
CA SER A 171 9.57 2.57 -14.59
C SER A 171 8.83 2.12 -13.32
N THR A 172 8.63 0.81 -13.12
CA THR A 172 8.02 0.24 -11.91
C THR A 172 9.06 -0.44 -11.02
N LEU A 173 9.25 0.12 -9.82
CA LEU A 173 10.08 -0.47 -8.77
C LEU A 173 9.31 -1.54 -7.98
N PHE A 174 10.04 -2.49 -7.39
CA PHE A 174 9.50 -3.54 -6.53
C PHE A 174 10.15 -3.52 -5.16
N TYR A 175 9.35 -3.63 -4.12
CA TYR A 175 9.82 -3.78 -2.75
C TYR A 175 9.08 -4.93 -2.05
N CYS A 176 9.84 -5.86 -1.46
CA CYS A 176 9.29 -6.95 -0.67
C CYS A 176 9.74 -6.77 0.78
N ASP A 177 8.81 -6.40 1.65
CA ASP A 177 9.05 -6.36 3.08
C ASP A 177 8.67 -7.70 3.71
N ASP A 178 9.68 -8.56 3.84
CA ASP A 178 9.59 -9.90 4.42
C ASP A 178 9.86 -9.92 5.93
N THR A 179 10.00 -8.75 6.56
CA THR A 179 10.32 -8.61 7.98
C THR A 179 9.14 -8.11 8.80
N SER A 180 8.23 -7.31 8.22
CA SER A 180 7.08 -6.78 8.96
C SER A 180 6.15 -7.87 9.46
N THR A 181 5.76 -7.75 10.72
CA THR A 181 4.76 -8.64 11.33
C THR A 181 3.39 -7.97 11.46
N THR A 182 3.35 -6.63 11.38
CA THR A 182 2.14 -5.82 11.44
C THR A 182 2.04 -4.88 10.23
N GLU A 183 0.82 -4.42 9.91
CA GLU A 183 0.60 -3.44 8.85
C GLU A 183 1.25 -2.09 9.14
N ARG A 184 1.39 -1.74 10.43
CA ARG A 184 2.07 -0.50 10.85
C ARG A 184 3.56 -0.57 10.52
N ASP A 185 4.25 -1.63 10.94
CA ASP A 185 5.68 -1.81 10.66
C ASP A 185 5.93 -1.80 9.15
N ALA A 186 5.06 -2.45 8.39
CA ALA A 186 5.12 -2.47 6.93
C ALA A 186 5.03 -1.05 6.33
N MET A 187 4.11 -0.22 6.83
CA MET A 187 3.98 1.16 6.35
C MET A 187 5.21 2.02 6.72
N ASP A 188 5.78 1.83 7.90
CA ASP A 188 6.99 2.53 8.31
C ASP A 188 8.17 2.14 7.40
N HIS A 189 8.34 0.84 7.14
CA HIS A 189 9.37 0.32 6.22
C HIS A 189 9.19 0.83 4.79
N ILE A 190 7.95 0.81 4.26
CA ILE A 190 7.65 1.36 2.94
C ILE A 190 8.00 2.84 2.88
N THR A 191 7.61 3.62 3.90
CA THR A 191 7.88 5.07 3.94
C THR A 191 9.37 5.35 3.92
N GLN A 192 10.15 4.61 4.73
CA GLN A 192 11.61 4.69 4.71
C GLN A 192 12.18 4.28 3.35
N HIS A 193 11.69 3.19 2.75
CA HIS A 193 12.15 2.73 1.46
C HIS A 193 11.88 3.76 0.34
N VAL A 194 10.68 4.34 0.34
CA VAL A 194 10.31 5.41 -0.60
C VAL A 194 11.24 6.60 -0.44
N TYR A 195 11.47 7.07 0.78
CA TYR A 195 12.28 8.25 1.05
C TYR A 195 13.75 8.04 0.65
N HIS A 196 14.33 6.90 1.02
CA HIS A 196 15.76 6.65 0.83
C HIS A 196 16.13 6.09 -0.55
N HIS A 197 15.24 5.36 -1.22
CA HIS A 197 15.58 4.66 -2.46
C HIS A 197 14.77 5.13 -3.66
N CYS A 198 13.48 5.41 -3.50
CA CYS A 198 12.61 5.72 -4.64
C CYS A 198 12.70 7.20 -5.02
N LEU A 199 12.56 8.12 -4.05
CA LEU A 199 12.58 9.56 -4.33
C LEU A 199 13.84 10.03 -5.06
N PRO A 200 15.07 9.62 -4.68
CA PRO A 200 16.26 10.03 -5.42
C PRO A 200 16.26 9.57 -6.88
N GLN A 201 15.83 8.33 -7.15
CA GLN A 201 15.78 7.78 -8.50
C GLN A 201 14.74 8.51 -9.37
N TRP A 202 13.58 8.75 -8.80
CA TRP A 202 12.49 9.48 -9.46
C TRP A 202 12.88 10.92 -9.79
N GLN A 203 13.58 11.61 -8.89
CA GLN A 203 14.11 12.96 -9.15
C GLN A 203 15.17 12.99 -10.25
N THR A 204 16.00 11.95 -10.37
CA THR A 204 17.01 11.90 -11.44
C THR A 204 16.40 11.60 -12.81
N ALA A 205 15.33 10.80 -12.85
CA ALA A 205 14.67 10.42 -14.10
C ALA A 205 13.92 11.58 -14.77
N THR A 206 13.55 12.63 -14.02
CA THR A 206 12.87 13.81 -14.59
C THR A 206 13.80 14.77 -15.33
N HIS A 207 15.12 14.55 -15.26
CA HIS A 207 16.13 15.42 -15.89
C HIS A 207 16.74 14.86 -17.18
N THR A 208 16.36 13.64 -17.59
CA THR A 208 16.79 12.99 -18.82
C THR A 208 15.71 13.03 -19.89
#